data_AF-A0A1C4WAB3-F1
#
_entry.id   AF-A0A1C4WAB3-F1
#
_cell.length_a   1.000
_cell.length_b   1.000
_cell.length_c   1.000
_cell.angle_alpha   90.00
_cell.angle_beta   90.00
_cell.angle_gamma   90.00
#
_symmetry.space_group_name_H-M   'P 1'
#
loop_
_entity.id
_entity.type
_entity.pdbx_description
1 polymer ?
#
loop_
_entity_poly.entity_id
_entity_poly.type
_entity_poly.pdbx_seq_one_letter_code
_entity_poly.pdbx_strand_id
1 'polypeptide(L)'
;MVFEVLTGTGLAASAGLNAYIPLIIMGLLARYTDLIELPSGWQWLGNGWVVLILAVLLAVEVVADKVPVVDHVNDLVQTVVRPTAGGLAFGAGASSETVTVSDPGSFFSSHQWVPVVTGVVIALGVHLLKSAARPVVNATTVGFGAPVASTAEDATSVVMSLVAIVLPVLVLAFLLGLAAFFFWFLRRRSDRRRERQAARAAGFRV
;
A
#
# COMPACT_ATOMS: atom_id res chain seq x y z
N MET A 1 -18.10 8.50 9.00
CA MET A 1 -18.07 7.77 7.72
C MET A 1 -17.11 8.33 6.67
N VAL A 2 -17.28 9.54 6.13
CA VAL A 2 -16.43 9.99 4.99
C VAL A 2 -14.94 10.09 5.35
N PHE A 3 -14.60 10.70 6.49
CA PHE A 3 -13.20 10.82 6.92
C PHE A 3 -12.56 9.46 7.19
N GLU A 4 -13.29 8.52 7.79
CA GLU A 4 -12.82 7.17 8.12
C GLU A 4 -12.49 6.37 6.85
N VAL A 5 -13.36 6.46 5.84
CA VAL A 5 -13.11 5.85 4.53
C VAL A 5 -11.88 6.48 3.88
N LEU A 6 -11.67 7.79 3.98
CA LEU A 6 -10.47 8.45 3.46
C LEU A 6 -9.20 8.02 4.20
N THR A 7 -9.26 7.95 5.53
CA THR A 7 -8.17 7.44 6.37
C THR A 7 -7.81 6.00 5.99
N GLY A 8 -8.81 5.11 5.97
CA GLY A 8 -8.61 3.71 5.58
C GLY A 8 -8.08 3.57 4.16
N THR A 9 -8.58 4.38 3.21
CA THR A 9 -8.10 4.39 1.82
C THR A 9 -6.64 4.80 1.76
N GLY A 10 -6.25 5.86 2.47
CA GLY A 10 -4.87 6.35 2.47
C GLY A 10 -3.89 5.37 3.13
N LEU A 11 -4.31 4.75 4.24
CA LEU A 11 -3.54 3.72 4.92
C LEU A 11 -3.40 2.44 4.08
N ALA A 12 -4.46 2.02 3.36
CA ALA A 12 -4.38 0.90 2.43
C ALA A 12 -3.48 1.21 1.23
N ALA A 13 -3.57 2.41 0.67
CA ALA A 13 -2.69 2.84 -0.41
C ALA A 13 -1.22 2.85 0.05
N SER A 14 -0.96 3.35 1.27
CA SER A 14 0.36 3.25 1.90
C SER A 14 0.81 1.81 2.10
N ALA A 15 -0.08 0.90 2.52
CA ALA A 15 0.25 -0.51 2.70
C ALA A 15 0.64 -1.21 1.39
N GLY A 16 0.08 -0.74 0.27
CA GLY A 16 0.49 -1.16 -1.07
C GLY A 16 1.91 -0.73 -1.44
N LEU A 17 2.43 0.35 -0.85
CA LEU A 17 3.81 0.85 -1.03
C LEU A 17 4.81 0.26 -0.01
N ASN A 18 4.39 -0.01 1.21
CA ASN A 18 5.12 -0.75 2.23
C ASN A 18 4.13 -1.36 3.23
N ALA A 19 4.16 -2.68 3.41
CA ALA A 19 3.14 -3.39 4.21
C ALA A 19 3.17 -2.98 5.69
N TYR A 20 4.35 -2.76 6.25
CA TYR A 20 4.54 -2.68 7.69
C TYR A 20 4.42 -1.25 8.21
N ILE A 21 4.86 -0.25 7.44
CA ILE A 21 4.85 1.16 7.85
C ILE A 21 3.48 1.66 8.36
N PRO A 22 2.36 1.53 7.62
CA PRO A 22 1.06 2.01 8.10
C PRO A 22 0.63 1.28 9.36
N LEU A 23 0.87 -0.03 9.46
CA LEU A 23 0.52 -0.83 10.63
C LEU A 23 1.34 -0.46 11.87
N ILE A 24 2.64 -0.19 11.71
CA ILE A 24 3.51 0.31 12.77
C ILE A 24 3.04 1.68 13.23
N ILE A 25 2.75 2.61 12.31
CA ILE A 25 2.27 3.95 12.65
C ILE A 25 0.96 3.87 13.42
N MET A 26 -0.01 3.08 12.95
CA MET A 26 -1.27 2.87 13.65
C MET A 26 -1.05 2.28 15.04
N GLY A 27 -0.22 1.24 15.16
CA GLY A 27 0.07 0.58 16.43
C GLY A 27 0.78 1.50 17.43
N LEU A 28 1.75 2.30 16.98
CA LEU A 28 2.46 3.27 17.82
C LEU A 28 1.53 4.39 18.28
N LEU A 29 0.74 4.96 17.36
CA LEU A 29 -0.17 6.04 17.69
C LEU A 29 -1.27 5.56 18.64
N ALA A 30 -1.85 4.39 18.41
CA ALA A 30 -2.85 3.83 19.33
C ALA A 30 -2.28 3.43 20.69
N ARG A 31 -0.96 3.19 20.79
CA ARG A 31 -0.30 2.79 22.04
C ARG A 31 0.17 3.98 22.89
N TYR A 32 0.63 5.04 22.24
CA TYR A 32 1.35 6.14 22.91
C TYR A 32 0.66 7.50 22.78
N THR A 33 -0.44 7.60 22.04
CA THR A 33 -1.17 8.85 21.82
C THR A 33 -2.68 8.62 21.82
N ASP A 34 -3.44 9.71 21.86
CA ASP A 34 -4.90 9.68 21.69
C ASP A 34 -5.32 10.04 20.23
N LEU A 35 -4.39 10.01 19.27
CA LEU A 35 -4.68 10.35 17.87
C LEU A 35 -5.47 9.26 17.14
N ILE A 36 -5.38 8.01 17.59
CA ILE A 36 -6.11 6.88 17.03
C ILE A 36 -6.65 6.02 18.17
N GLU A 37 -7.97 5.82 18.19
CA GLU A 37 -8.60 4.77 18.97
C GLU A 37 -8.94 3.59 18.07
N LEU A 38 -8.31 2.45 18.33
CA LEU A 38 -8.56 1.22 17.58
C LEU A 38 -9.84 0.53 18.09
N PRO A 39 -10.77 0.13 17.21
CA PRO A 39 -11.91 -0.68 17.62
C PRO A 39 -11.47 -2.00 18.26
N SER A 40 -12.35 -2.63 19.04
CA SER A 40 -12.04 -3.84 19.83
C SER A 40 -11.37 -4.96 19.02
N GLY A 41 -11.81 -5.19 17.78
CA GLY A 41 -11.22 -6.20 16.88
C GLY A 41 -9.80 -5.90 16.40
N TRP A 42 -9.33 -4.67 16.59
CA TRP A 42 -8.05 -4.16 16.08
C TRP A 42 -7.07 -3.74 17.19
N GLN A 43 -7.49 -3.71 18.46
CA GLN A 43 -6.65 -3.26 19.59
C GLN A 43 -5.33 -4.01 19.73
N TRP A 44 -5.26 -5.26 19.24
CA TRP A 44 -4.02 -6.04 19.21
C TRP A 44 -2.89 -5.36 18.42
N LEU A 45 -3.22 -4.47 17.46
CA LEU A 45 -2.23 -3.71 16.69
C LEU A 45 -1.44 -2.72 17.58
N GLY A 46 -2.05 -2.24 18.67
CA GLY A 46 -1.38 -1.43 19.69
C GLY A 46 -0.50 -2.22 20.66
N ASN A 47 -0.42 -3.55 20.53
CA ASN A 47 0.45 -4.37 21.38
C ASN A 47 1.93 -4.17 20.98
N GLY A 48 2.79 -3.84 21.97
CA GLY A 48 4.21 -3.55 21.73
C GLY A 48 4.98 -4.71 21.11
N TRP A 49 4.59 -5.96 21.38
CA TRP A 49 5.17 -7.12 20.72
C TRP A 49 4.78 -7.20 19.24
N VAL A 50 3.54 -6.86 18.90
CA VAL A 50 3.09 -6.80 17.51
C VAL A 50 3.84 -5.70 16.76
N VAL A 51 3.94 -4.50 17.36
CA VAL A 51 4.71 -3.40 16.78
C VAL A 51 6.19 -3.78 16.59
N LEU A 52 6.80 -4.47 17.55
CA LEU A 52 8.17 -4.95 17.45
C LEU A 52 8.34 -5.95 16.30
N ILE A 53 7.43 -6.92 16.17
CA ILE A 53 7.45 -7.89 15.06
C ILE A 53 7.33 -7.17 13.73
N LEU A 54 6.40 -6.22 13.60
CA LEU A 54 6.23 -5.43 12.39
C LEU A 54 7.51 -4.61 12.08
N ALA A 55 8.16 -4.03 13.09
CA ALA A 55 9.41 -3.29 12.92
C ALA A 55 10.56 -4.19 12.45
N VAL A 56 10.66 -5.42 12.96
CA VAL A 56 11.62 -6.43 12.48
C VAL A 56 11.32 -6.82 11.05
N LEU A 57 10.06 -7.06 10.71
CA LEU A 57 9.65 -7.38 9.33
C LEU A 57 9.95 -6.22 8.37
N LEU A 58 9.73 -4.97 8.79
CA LEU A 58 10.13 -3.79 8.04
C LEU A 58 11.64 -3.75 7.81
N ALA A 59 12.45 -4.00 8.83
CA ALA A 59 13.90 -4.05 8.68
C ALA A 59 14.33 -5.13 7.69
N VAL A 60 13.70 -6.31 7.73
CA VAL A 60 13.94 -7.39 6.75
C VAL A 60 13.54 -6.96 5.34
N GLU A 61 12.39 -6.32 5.15
CA GLU A 61 11.96 -5.81 3.84
C GLU A 61 12.95 -4.77 3.29
N VAL A 62 13.36 -3.81 4.11
CA VAL A 62 14.33 -2.78 3.70
C VAL A 62 15.65 -3.40 3.25
N VAL A 63 16.12 -4.46 3.92
CA VAL A 63 17.35 -5.18 3.53
C VAL A 63 17.12 -6.02 2.28
N ALA A 64 15.98 -6.72 2.19
CA ALA A 64 15.62 -7.57 1.06
C ALA A 64 15.58 -6.77 -0.26
N ASP A 65 15.03 -5.56 -0.22
CA ASP A 65 14.90 -4.67 -1.38
C ASP A 65 16.25 -4.16 -1.93
N LYS A 66 17.34 -4.27 -1.16
CA LYS A 66 18.67 -3.83 -1.63
C LYS A 66 19.42 -4.91 -2.43
N VAL A 67 19.02 -6.17 -2.33
CA VAL A 67 19.71 -7.28 -3.00
C VAL A 67 18.86 -7.76 -4.18
N PRO A 68 19.29 -7.58 -5.44
CA PRO A 68 18.44 -7.79 -6.62
C PRO A 68 17.76 -9.16 -6.71
N VAL A 69 18.42 -10.24 -6.30
CA VAL A 69 17.84 -11.59 -6.31
C VAL A 69 16.79 -11.76 -5.21
N VAL A 70 17.07 -11.21 -4.03
CA VAL A 70 16.16 -11.27 -2.88
C VAL A 70 14.94 -10.39 -3.14
N ASP A 71 15.13 -9.24 -3.80
CA ASP A 71 14.08 -8.31 -4.19
C ASP A 71 12.95 -9.00 -4.99
N HIS A 72 13.29 -9.86 -5.95
CA HIS A 72 12.29 -10.58 -6.75
C HIS A 72 11.48 -11.57 -5.92
N VAL A 73 12.13 -12.28 -5.00
CA VAL A 73 11.45 -13.22 -4.09
C VAL A 73 10.60 -12.46 -3.08
N ASN A 74 11.11 -11.34 -2.57
CA ASN A 74 10.39 -10.46 -1.67
C ASN A 74 9.12 -9.93 -2.36
N ASP A 75 9.20 -9.40 -3.58
CA ASP A 75 8.03 -8.91 -4.32
C ASP A 75 6.95 -10.00 -4.51
N LEU A 76 7.34 -11.26 -4.73
CA LEU A 76 6.41 -12.41 -4.77
C LEU A 76 5.68 -12.60 -3.43
N VAL A 77 6.41 -12.58 -2.32
CA VAL A 77 5.81 -12.69 -0.98
C VAL A 77 4.92 -11.48 -0.68
N GLN A 78 5.37 -10.29 -1.06
CA GLN A 78 4.66 -9.04 -0.84
C GLN A 78 3.37 -8.92 -1.66
N THR A 79 3.20 -9.73 -2.72
CA THR A 79 1.92 -9.88 -3.44
C THR A 79 0.80 -10.42 -2.53
N VAL A 80 1.13 -11.08 -1.42
CA VAL A 80 0.15 -11.52 -0.41
C VAL A 80 0.21 -10.64 0.84
N VAL A 81 1.41 -10.30 1.30
CA VAL A 81 1.60 -9.55 2.55
C VAL A 81 1.06 -8.12 2.46
N ARG A 82 1.33 -7.38 1.37
CA ARG A 82 0.86 -5.99 1.22
C ARG A 82 -0.66 -5.88 1.12
N PRO A 83 -1.36 -6.70 0.30
CA PRO A 83 -2.83 -6.67 0.29
C PRO A 83 -3.41 -7.02 1.66
N THR A 84 -2.84 -8.01 2.35
CA THR A 84 -3.26 -8.36 3.71
C THR A 84 -3.10 -7.16 4.65
N ALA A 85 -1.93 -6.53 4.67
CA ALA A 85 -1.68 -5.34 5.47
C ALA A 85 -2.62 -4.18 5.12
N GLY A 86 -2.91 -3.97 3.84
CA GLY A 86 -3.87 -2.97 3.38
C GLY A 86 -5.30 -3.23 3.87
N GLY A 87 -5.72 -4.49 3.88
CA GLY A 87 -7.01 -4.88 4.45
C GLY A 87 -7.08 -4.62 5.96
N LEU A 88 -6.02 -4.94 6.69
CA LEU A 88 -5.93 -4.67 8.14
C LEU A 88 -5.95 -3.15 8.40
N ALA A 89 -5.16 -2.39 7.66
CA ALA A 89 -5.04 -0.93 7.84
C ALA A 89 -6.32 -0.19 7.45
N PHE A 90 -6.99 -0.58 6.35
CA PHE A 90 -8.30 -0.05 5.99
C PHE A 90 -9.34 -0.45 7.02
N GLY A 91 -9.41 -1.74 7.38
CA GLY A 91 -10.37 -2.26 8.33
C GLY A 91 -10.28 -1.54 9.68
N ALA A 92 -9.07 -1.33 10.18
CA ALA A 92 -8.85 -0.61 11.43
C ALA A 92 -9.07 0.90 11.31
N GLY A 93 -8.71 1.53 10.19
CA GLY A 93 -8.82 2.99 10.00
C GLY A 93 -10.20 3.48 9.54
N ALA A 94 -11.00 2.62 8.91
CA ALA A 94 -12.34 2.93 8.40
C ALA A 94 -13.47 2.47 9.33
N SER A 95 -13.16 1.70 10.38
CA SER A 95 -14.16 1.24 11.35
C SER A 95 -14.15 2.18 12.56
N SER A 96 -15.25 2.92 12.78
CA SER A 96 -15.41 3.77 13.97
C SER A 96 -16.32 3.20 15.04
N GLU A 97 -17.01 2.09 14.75
CA GLU A 97 -17.85 1.44 15.74
C GLU A 97 -17.09 0.32 16.45
N THR A 98 -17.09 0.38 17.79
CA THR A 98 -16.72 -0.70 18.71
C THR A 98 -17.78 -1.80 18.64
N VAL A 99 -17.90 -2.48 17.49
CA VAL A 99 -18.74 -3.66 17.37
C VAL A 99 -17.95 -4.84 17.93
N THR A 100 -18.28 -5.23 19.16
CA THR A 100 -17.74 -6.43 19.79
C THR A 100 -18.18 -7.65 19.00
N VAL A 101 -17.25 -8.31 18.32
CA VAL A 101 -17.52 -9.55 17.58
C VAL A 101 -17.52 -10.71 18.57
N SER A 102 -18.70 -11.07 19.06
CA SER A 102 -18.89 -12.24 19.94
C SER A 102 -19.04 -13.55 19.17
N ASP A 103 -19.32 -13.48 17.87
CA ASP A 103 -19.63 -14.65 17.02
C ASP A 103 -18.97 -14.52 15.63
N PRO A 104 -18.05 -15.44 15.25
CA PRO A 104 -17.42 -15.46 13.93
C PRO A 104 -18.42 -15.49 12.75
N GLY A 105 -19.61 -16.07 12.93
CA GLY A 105 -20.66 -16.10 11.90
C GLY A 105 -21.26 -14.72 11.60
N SER A 106 -21.16 -13.79 12.55
CA SER A 106 -21.67 -12.42 12.37
C SER A 106 -20.80 -11.59 11.42
N PHE A 107 -19.52 -11.91 11.22
CA PHE A 107 -18.60 -11.13 10.38
C PHE A 107 -19.05 -11.09 8.90
N PHE A 108 -19.50 -12.22 8.36
CA PHE A 108 -19.99 -12.31 6.99
C PHE A 108 -21.40 -11.74 6.84
N SER A 109 -22.23 -11.90 7.87
CA SER A 109 -23.62 -11.42 7.88
C SER A 109 -23.73 -9.90 8.08
N SER A 110 -22.77 -9.29 8.80
CA SER A 110 -22.75 -7.86 9.15
C SER A 110 -22.00 -6.99 8.15
N HIS A 111 -21.50 -7.54 7.03
CA HIS A 111 -20.72 -6.82 6.01
C HIS A 111 -19.43 -6.15 6.53
N GLN A 112 -18.95 -6.53 7.73
CA GLN A 112 -17.69 -6.02 8.31
C GLN A 112 -16.45 -6.41 7.50
N TRP A 113 -16.57 -7.39 6.60
CA TRP A 113 -15.51 -7.78 5.68
C TRP A 113 -15.30 -6.77 4.53
N VAL A 114 -16.30 -5.93 4.22
CA VAL A 114 -16.26 -5.01 3.07
C VAL A 114 -15.11 -3.99 3.21
N PRO A 115 -14.91 -3.31 4.35
CA PRO A 115 -13.74 -2.46 4.56
C PRO A 115 -12.40 -3.20 4.35
N VAL A 116 -12.28 -4.43 4.88
CA VAL A 116 -11.06 -5.23 4.75
C VAL A 116 -10.78 -5.56 3.29
N VAL A 117 -11.76 -6.08 2.55
CA VAL A 117 -11.62 -6.40 1.12
C VAL A 117 -11.32 -5.15 0.30
N THR A 118 -11.94 -4.00 0.64
CA THR A 118 -11.63 -2.71 -0.01
C THR A 118 -10.16 -2.36 0.16
N GLY A 119 -9.62 -2.47 1.39
CA GLY A 119 -8.21 -2.27 1.67
C GLY A 119 -7.28 -3.22 0.92
N VAL A 120 -7.64 -4.50 0.84
CA VAL A 120 -6.91 -5.53 0.07
C VAL A 120 -6.79 -5.12 -1.39
N VAL A 121 -7.90 -4.73 -2.02
CA VAL A 121 -7.92 -4.34 -3.44
C VAL A 121 -7.09 -3.08 -3.69
N ILE A 122 -7.19 -2.07 -2.82
CA ILE A 122 -6.42 -0.83 -2.95
C ILE A 122 -4.92 -1.13 -2.84
N ALA A 123 -4.50 -1.83 -1.79
CA ALA A 123 -3.09 -2.13 -1.56
C ALA A 123 -2.51 -3.02 -2.65
N LEU A 124 -3.26 -4.01 -3.13
CA LEU A 124 -2.87 -4.84 -4.27
C LEU A 124 -2.67 -3.99 -5.52
N GLY A 125 -3.61 -3.10 -5.84
CA GLY A 125 -3.51 -2.22 -7.01
C GLY A 125 -2.25 -1.35 -6.98
N VAL A 126 -1.95 -0.75 -5.83
CA VAL A 126 -0.74 0.07 -5.64
C VAL A 126 0.54 -0.78 -5.73
N HIS A 127 0.57 -1.95 -5.09
CA HIS A 127 1.71 -2.86 -5.17
C HIS A 127 1.97 -3.31 -6.61
N LEU A 128 0.94 -3.73 -7.35
CA LEU A 128 1.07 -4.16 -8.74
C LEU A 128 1.60 -3.03 -9.63
N LEU A 129 1.17 -1.78 -9.39
CA LEU A 129 1.67 -0.62 -10.12
C LEU A 129 3.18 -0.42 -9.88
N LYS A 130 3.62 -0.49 -8.62
CA LYS A 130 5.04 -0.47 -8.23
C LYS A 130 5.82 -1.60 -8.91
N SER A 131 5.36 -2.85 -8.77
CA SER A 131 6.05 -4.02 -9.29
C SER A 131 6.16 -3.98 -10.83
N ALA A 132 5.18 -3.40 -11.51
CA ALA A 132 5.23 -3.18 -12.96
C ALA A 132 6.24 -2.09 -13.39
N ALA A 133 6.59 -1.15 -12.49
CA ALA A 133 7.55 -0.08 -12.76
C ALA A 133 9.01 -0.51 -12.50
N ARG A 134 9.27 -1.38 -11.52
CA ARG A 134 10.61 -1.84 -11.12
C ARG A 134 11.49 -2.32 -12.29
N PRO A 135 11.04 -3.17 -13.23
CA PRO A 135 11.90 -3.63 -14.33
C PRO A 135 12.38 -2.50 -15.23
N VAL A 136 11.53 -1.50 -15.46
CA VAL A 136 11.87 -0.33 -16.28
C VAL A 136 12.91 0.52 -15.57
N VAL A 137 12.68 0.82 -14.28
CA VAL A 137 13.61 1.59 -13.45
C VAL A 137 14.98 0.88 -13.41
N ASN A 138 15.00 -0.40 -13.04
CA ASN A 138 16.24 -1.18 -12.93
C ASN A 138 17.01 -1.26 -14.25
N ALA A 139 16.33 -1.46 -15.38
CA ALA A 139 16.95 -1.48 -16.70
C ALA A 139 17.60 -0.14 -17.06
N THR A 140 16.98 0.98 -16.68
CA THR A 140 17.50 2.33 -16.97
C THR A 140 18.63 2.78 -16.05
N THR A 141 18.78 2.16 -14.89
CA THR A 141 19.74 2.56 -13.84
C THR A 141 20.85 1.54 -13.57
N VAL A 142 20.99 0.52 -14.43
CA VAL A 142 21.98 -0.57 -14.24
C VAL A 142 21.89 -1.18 -12.82
N GLY A 143 20.66 -1.40 -12.33
CA GLY A 143 20.39 -2.02 -11.03
C GLY A 143 20.41 -1.11 -9.79
N PHE A 144 20.84 0.16 -9.88
CA PHE A 144 20.84 1.08 -8.73
C PHE A 144 19.49 1.77 -8.44
N GLY A 145 18.54 1.67 -9.36
CA GLY A 145 17.24 2.34 -9.25
C GLY A 145 16.29 1.68 -8.24
N ALA A 146 16.36 0.36 -8.05
CA ALA A 146 15.55 -0.35 -7.05
C ALA A 146 15.79 0.17 -5.62
N PRO A 147 17.04 0.27 -5.13
CA PRO A 147 17.30 0.86 -3.82
C PRO A 147 16.72 2.26 -3.62
N VAL A 148 16.80 3.13 -4.63
CA VAL A 148 16.30 4.51 -4.56
C VAL A 148 14.77 4.53 -4.58
N ALA A 149 14.15 3.74 -5.47
CA ALA A 149 12.71 3.61 -5.55
C ALA A 149 12.12 3.06 -4.24
N SER A 150 12.70 2.00 -3.70
CA SER A 150 12.31 1.40 -2.42
C SER A 150 12.36 2.42 -1.28
N THR A 151 13.44 3.21 -1.17
CA THR A 151 13.51 4.26 -0.15
C THR A 151 12.50 5.40 -0.37
N ALA A 152 12.20 5.76 -1.62
CA ALA A 152 11.17 6.74 -1.92
C ALA A 152 9.77 6.22 -1.55
N GLU A 153 9.51 4.94 -1.76
CA GLU A 153 8.24 4.29 -1.39
C GLU A 153 8.08 4.20 0.12
N ASP A 154 9.14 3.89 0.87
CA ASP A 154 9.11 3.91 2.34
C ASP A 154 8.79 5.31 2.87
N ALA A 155 9.48 6.34 2.36
CA ALA A 155 9.21 7.72 2.73
C ALA A 155 7.78 8.14 2.36
N THR A 156 7.32 7.77 1.17
CA THR A 156 5.95 8.03 0.72
C THR A 156 4.93 7.31 1.62
N SER A 157 5.22 6.08 2.05
CA SER A 157 4.37 5.31 2.94
C SER A 157 4.23 5.98 4.31
N VAL A 158 5.35 6.47 4.88
CA VAL A 158 5.32 7.21 6.14
C VAL A 158 4.47 8.47 6.01
N VAL A 159 4.75 9.30 4.99
CA VAL A 159 4.02 10.55 4.75
C VAL A 159 2.54 10.27 4.50
N MET A 160 2.22 9.33 3.62
CA MET A 160 0.85 8.98 3.28
C MET A 160 0.08 8.46 4.49
N SER A 161 0.70 7.61 5.31
CA SER A 161 0.08 7.10 6.54
C SER A 161 -0.24 8.22 7.53
N LEU A 162 0.73 9.12 7.78
CA LEU A 162 0.53 10.26 8.68
C LEU A 162 -0.51 11.24 8.14
N VAL A 163 -0.48 11.55 6.84
CA VAL A 163 -1.47 12.41 6.19
C VAL A 163 -2.86 11.78 6.26
N ALA A 164 -2.97 10.47 6.02
CA ALA A 164 -4.24 9.76 6.10
C ALA A 164 -4.87 9.85 7.50
N ILE A 165 -4.05 9.85 8.55
CA ILE A 165 -4.51 9.90 9.94
C ILE A 165 -4.84 11.34 10.36
N VAL A 166 -3.94 12.29 10.09
CA VAL A 166 -4.04 13.66 10.61
C VAL A 166 -4.93 14.55 9.73
N LEU A 167 -4.86 14.38 8.40
CA LEU A 167 -5.57 15.19 7.42
C LEU A 167 -6.18 14.31 6.31
N PRO A 168 -7.21 13.50 6.62
CA PRO A 168 -7.75 12.51 5.68
C PRO A 168 -8.24 13.12 4.36
N VAL A 169 -8.66 14.39 4.35
CA VAL A 169 -9.09 15.10 3.13
C VAL A 169 -7.97 15.18 2.08
N LEU A 170 -6.71 15.29 2.51
CA LEU A 170 -5.57 15.37 1.60
C LEU A 170 -5.30 14.04 0.89
N VAL A 171 -5.80 12.91 1.42
CA VAL A 171 -5.78 11.62 0.73
C VAL A 171 -6.50 11.73 -0.62
N LEU A 172 -7.61 12.48 -0.69
CA LEU A 172 -8.35 12.65 -1.94
C LEU A 172 -7.48 13.32 -3.01
N ALA A 173 -6.76 14.38 -2.64
CA ALA A 173 -5.83 15.06 -3.54
C ALA A 173 -4.70 14.14 -4.00
N PHE A 174 -4.13 13.35 -3.08
CA PHE A 174 -3.10 12.36 -3.41
C PHE A 174 -3.61 11.29 -4.39
N LEU A 175 -4.79 10.71 -4.14
CA LEU A 175 -5.40 9.69 -5.01
C LEU A 175 -5.72 10.25 -6.39
N LEU A 176 -6.25 11.48 -6.48
CA LEU A 176 -6.50 12.14 -7.75
C LEU A 176 -5.19 12.37 -8.53
N GLY A 177 -4.13 12.78 -7.84
CA GLY A 177 -2.80 12.90 -8.42
C GLY A 177 -2.27 11.57 -8.96
N LEU A 178 -2.40 10.49 -8.17
CA LEU A 178 -1.98 9.14 -8.57
C LEU A 178 -2.78 8.64 -9.78
N ALA A 179 -4.10 8.83 -9.79
CA ALA A 179 -4.96 8.44 -10.89
C ALA A 179 -4.63 9.20 -12.18
N ALA A 180 -4.39 10.52 -12.08
CA ALA A 180 -3.98 11.34 -13.20
C ALA A 180 -2.62 10.90 -13.77
N PHE A 181 -1.65 10.63 -12.90
CA PHE A 181 -0.34 10.10 -13.29
C PHE A 181 -0.45 8.75 -13.99
N PHE A 182 -1.25 7.83 -13.43
CA PHE A 182 -1.45 6.49 -14.00
C PHE A 182 -2.12 6.56 -15.38
N PHE A 183 -3.18 7.35 -15.52
CA PHE A 183 -3.86 7.54 -16.80
C PHE A 183 -2.92 8.13 -17.85
N TRP A 184 -2.12 9.13 -17.48
CA TRP A 184 -1.09 9.69 -18.35
C TRP A 184 -0.03 8.65 -18.75
N PHE A 185 0.44 7.84 -17.81
CA PHE A 185 1.43 6.79 -18.06
C PHE A 185 0.91 5.71 -19.02
N LEU A 186 -0.33 5.25 -18.81
CA LEU A 186 -0.98 4.27 -19.69
C LEU A 186 -1.17 4.81 -21.11
N ARG A 187 -1.62 6.07 -21.25
CA ARG A 187 -1.72 6.72 -22.57
C ARG A 187 -0.37 6.77 -23.24
N ARG A 188 0.67 7.23 -22.55
CA ARG A 188 2.03 7.32 -23.11
C ARG A 188 2.59 5.95 -23.51
N ARG A 189 2.28 4.88 -22.78
CA ARG A 189 2.66 3.51 -23.15
C ARG A 189 1.88 3.01 -24.36
N SER A 190 0.59 3.32 -24.46
CA SER A 190 -0.26 2.99 -25.60
C SER A 190 0.21 3.70 -26.87
N ASP A 191 0.55 4.98 -26.77
CA ASP A 191 1.06 5.78 -27.89
C ASP A 191 2.38 5.22 -28.41
N ARG A 192 3.32 4.89 -27.53
CA ARG A 192 4.57 4.20 -27.90
C ARG A 192 4.35 2.82 -28.53
N ARG A 193 3.31 2.09 -28.13
CA ARG A 193 2.95 0.79 -28.74
C ARG A 193 2.38 0.99 -30.15
N ARG A 194 1.52 1.99 -30.33
CA ARG A 194 0.96 2.37 -31.64
C ARG A 194 2.05 2.83 -32.59
N GLU A 195 2.99 3.66 -32.13
CA GLU A 195 4.16 4.10 -32.91
C GLU A 195 5.03 2.91 -33.36
N ARG A 196 5.30 1.94 -32.47
CA ARG A 196 6.06 0.72 -32.82
C ARG A 196 5.31 -0.20 -33.78
N GLN A 197 3.99 -0.30 -33.64
CA GLN A 197 3.16 -1.08 -34.57
C GLN A 197 3.08 -0.42 -35.94
N ALA A 198 2.95 0.91 -36.00
CA ALA A 198 3.00 1.68 -37.24
C ALA A 198 4.38 1.56 -37.92
N ALA A 199 5.48 1.63 -37.17
CA ALA A 199 6.82 1.44 -37.70
C ALA A 199 7.05 0.03 -38.28
N ARG A 200 6.52 -1.01 -37.61
CA ARG A 200 6.56 -2.40 -38.11
C ARG A 200 5.68 -2.60 -39.35
N ALA A 201 4.49 -2.00 -39.39
CA ALA A 201 3.59 -2.05 -40.54
C ALA A 201 4.16 -1.28 -41.75
N ALA A 202 4.94 -0.23 -41.52
CA ALA A 202 5.65 0.53 -42.55
C ALA A 202 6.90 -0.18 -43.11
N GLY A 203 7.20 -1.41 -42.68
CA GLY A 203 8.28 -2.23 -43.26
C GLY A 203 9.69 -1.86 -42.78
N PHE A 204 9.85 -0.94 -41.82
CA PHE A 204 11.12 -0.73 -41.15
C PHE A 204 11.43 -1.95 -40.28
N ARG A 205 12.47 -2.72 -40.64
CA ARG A 205 13.04 -3.74 -39.73
C ARG A 205 13.67 -2.99 -38.55
N VAL A 206 12.92 -2.90 -37.45
CA VAL A 206 13.40 -2.49 -36.12
C VAL A 206 14.14 -3.65 -35.47
#